data_AF-A0A2E3RYN4-F1
#
_entry.id   AF-A0A2E3RYN4-F1
#
_cell.length_a   1.000
_cell.length_b   1.000
_cell.length_c   1.000
_cell.angle_alpha   90.00
_cell.angle_beta   90.00
_cell.angle_gamma   90.00
#
_symmetry.space_group_name_H-M   'P 1'
#
loop_
_entity.id
_entity.type
_entity.pdbx_description
1 polymer ?
#
loop_
_entity_poly.entity_id
_entity_poly.type
_entity_poly.pdbx_seq_one_letter_code
_entity_poly.pdbx_strand_id
1 'polypeptide(L)'
;MPKNSFEQLHNKITNQIVCSKCEIEFMKAETGSRSLQEYSMLDVGFTNSGLQVWCRRHDVNVVHVDFNGNRLNADFRSLEPKLQ
;
A
#
# COMPACT_ATOMS: atom_id res chain seq x y z
N MET A 1 29.54 -0.38 -11.64
CA MET A 1 28.47 0.28 -12.41
C MET A 1 27.17 0.14 -11.63
N PRO A 2 26.44 1.22 -11.30
CA PRO A 2 25.11 1.05 -10.72
C PRO A 2 24.23 0.45 -11.82
N LYS A 3 23.66 -0.73 -11.58
CA LYS A 3 22.69 -1.34 -12.49
C LYS A 3 21.50 -0.38 -12.55
N ASN A 4 21.23 0.20 -13.72
CA ASN A 4 19.95 0.84 -14.06
C ASN A 4 18.84 -0.22 -14.05
N SER A 5 18.57 -0.82 -12.89
CA SER A 5 17.56 -1.85 -12.73
C SER A 5 16.22 -1.16 -12.49
N PHE A 6 15.33 -1.23 -13.48
CA PHE A 6 13.92 -0.84 -13.33
C PHE A 6 13.08 -1.94 -12.67
N GLU A 7 13.71 -3.05 -12.28
CA GLU A 7 13.04 -4.24 -11.75
C GLU A 7 12.24 -3.95 -10.46
N GLN A 8 12.65 -2.93 -9.69
CA GLN A 8 11.94 -2.49 -8.49
C GLN A 8 10.67 -1.67 -8.76
N LEU A 9 10.47 -1.21 -10.00
CA LEU A 9 9.31 -0.41 -10.40
C LEU A 9 8.13 -1.27 -10.90
N HIS A 10 8.34 -2.57 -11.13
CA HIS A 10 7.27 -3.51 -11.49
C HIS A 10 6.47 -3.93 -10.25
N ASN A 11 5.17 -4.20 -10.44
CA ASN A 11 4.34 -4.75 -9.37
C ASN A 11 4.83 -6.16 -8.99
N LYS A 12 5.29 -6.28 -7.74
CA LYS A 12 5.77 -7.51 -7.12
C LYS A 12 5.03 -7.85 -5.81
N ILE A 13 3.85 -7.27 -5.60
CA ILE A 13 3.07 -7.46 -4.37
C ILE A 13 2.54 -8.90 -4.30
N THR A 14 2.91 -9.64 -3.27
CA THR A 14 2.42 -11.02 -3.03
C THR A 14 1.27 -11.08 -2.03
N ASN A 15 1.18 -10.12 -1.11
CA ASN A 15 0.18 -10.05 -0.06
C ASN A 15 -0.30 -8.62 0.10
N GLN A 16 -1.62 -8.44 0.23
CA GLN A 16 -2.24 -7.13 0.39
C GLN A 16 -2.22 -6.72 1.88
N ILE A 17 -1.93 -5.45 2.13
CA ILE A 17 -2.05 -4.86 3.47
C ILE A 17 -3.49 -4.36 3.60
N VAL A 18 -4.28 -4.94 4.52
CA VAL A 18 -5.68 -4.56 4.75
C VAL A 18 -6.01 -4.61 6.24
N CYS A 19 -7.10 -3.95 6.66
CA CYS A 19 -7.60 -4.14 8.01
C CYS A 19 -8.27 -5.52 8.16
N SER A 20 -8.26 -6.06 9.38
CA SER A 20 -8.88 -7.36 9.67
C SER A 20 -10.38 -7.40 9.37
N LYS A 21 -11.09 -6.27 9.49
CA LYS A 21 -12.52 -6.18 9.17
C LYS A 21 -12.77 -6.36 7.67
N CYS A 22 -11.99 -5.70 6.81
CA CYS A 22 -12.06 -5.89 5.36
C CYS A 22 -11.78 -7.35 4.97
N GLU A 23 -10.79 -7.97 5.60
CA GLU A 23 -10.48 -9.38 5.37
C GLU A 23 -11.66 -10.30 5.73
N ILE A 24 -12.22 -10.14 6.92
CA ILE A 24 -13.36 -10.95 7.39
C ILE A 24 -14.59 -10.78 6.48
N GLU A 25 -14.95 -9.54 6.14
CA GLU A 25 -16.09 -9.24 5.25
C GLU A 25 -15.89 -9.86 3.86
N PHE A 26 -14.67 -9.76 3.32
CA PHE A 26 -14.32 -10.36 2.04
C PHE A 26 -14.41 -11.89 2.07
N MET A 27 -13.90 -12.52 3.13
CA MET A 27 -13.97 -13.97 3.33
C MET A 27 -15.41 -14.49 3.48
N LYS A 28 -16.32 -13.65 3.95
CA LYS A 28 -17.76 -13.96 4.03
C LYS A 28 -18.50 -13.76 2.70
N ALA A 29 -17.81 -13.33 1.64
CA ALA A 29 -18.40 -13.00 0.34
C ALA A 29 -19.46 -11.88 0.40
N GLU A 30 -19.37 -10.98 1.37
CA GLU A 30 -20.34 -9.89 1.61
C GLU A 30 -20.02 -8.62 0.78
N THR A 31 -19.00 -8.66 -0.08
CA THR A 31 -18.32 -7.45 -0.58
C THR A 31 -18.60 -7.10 -2.03
N GLY A 32 -19.08 -8.05 -2.84
CA GLY A 32 -19.27 -7.87 -4.29
C GLY A 32 -17.98 -7.58 -5.08
N SER A 33 -16.84 -7.42 -4.42
CA SER A 33 -15.54 -7.07 -5.01
C SER A 33 -14.78 -8.32 -5.45
N ARG A 34 -13.92 -8.19 -6.46
CA ARG A 34 -13.13 -9.30 -7.01
C ARG A 34 -11.85 -9.59 -6.22
N SER A 35 -11.42 -8.63 -5.38
CA SER A 35 -10.22 -8.77 -4.56
C SER A 35 -10.27 -7.92 -3.30
N LEU A 36 -9.43 -8.25 -2.32
CA LEU A 36 -9.20 -7.42 -1.13
C LEU A 36 -8.66 -6.02 -1.48
N GLN A 37 -7.82 -5.92 -2.51
CA GLN A 37 -7.27 -4.64 -2.98
C GLN A 37 -8.37 -3.72 -3.51
N GLU A 38 -9.32 -4.27 -4.25
CA GLU A 38 -10.48 -3.52 -4.77
C GLU A 38 -11.46 -3.17 -3.64
N TYR A 39 -11.67 -4.09 -2.70
CA TYR A 39 -12.59 -3.88 -1.60
C TYR A 39 -12.09 -2.84 -0.57
N SER A 40 -10.81 -2.91 -0.23
CA SER A 40 -10.22 -2.05 0.78
C SER A 40 -10.03 -0.62 0.25
N MET A 41 -10.55 0.35 0.99
CA MET A 41 -10.26 1.76 0.73
C MET A 41 -9.17 2.21 1.69
N LEU A 42 -7.93 2.20 1.21
CA LEU A 42 -6.77 2.54 2.00
C LEU A 42 -6.26 3.93 1.65
N ASP A 43 -5.91 4.69 2.66
CA ASP A 43 -5.05 5.86 2.54
C ASP A 43 -3.63 5.45 2.95
N VAL A 44 -2.65 5.85 2.15
CA VAL A 44 -1.24 5.58 2.41
C VAL A 44 -0.50 6.90 2.37
N GLY A 45 0.22 7.23 3.45
CA GLY A 45 0.89 8.52 3.56
C GLY A 45 2.07 8.51 4.53
N PHE A 46 2.93 9.51 4.39
CA PHE A 46 3.99 9.76 5.36
C PHE A 46 3.45 10.51 6.57
N THR A 47 3.97 10.16 7.74
CA THR A 47 3.78 10.85 9.02
C THR A 47 5.13 11.37 9.50
N ASN A 48 5.15 12.11 10.61
CA ASN A 48 6.39 12.63 11.17
C ASN A 48 7.42 11.53 11.52
N SER A 49 6.97 10.31 11.82
CA SER A 49 7.84 9.19 12.22
C SER A 49 8.02 8.12 11.15
N GLY A 50 7.19 8.08 10.10
CA GLY A 50 7.32 7.05 9.07
C GLY A 50 6.16 6.99 8.10
N LEU A 51 5.65 5.79 7.79
CA LEU A 51 4.55 5.59 6.84
C LEU A 51 3.34 4.96 7.52
N GLN A 52 2.16 5.49 7.25
CA GLN A 52 0.90 4.98 7.79
C GLN A 52 -0.01 4.51 6.67
N VAL A 53 -0.71 3.40 6.95
CA VAL A 53 -1.82 2.88 6.16
C VAL A 53 -3.07 2.93 7.01
N TRP A 54 -4.09 3.63 6.53
CA TRP A 54 -5.38 3.80 7.19
C TRP A 54 -6.49 3.20 6.35
N CYS A 55 -7.42 2.46 6.97
CA CYS A 55 -8.60 1.96 6.29
C CYS A 55 -9.75 2.94 6.44
N ARG A 56 -10.14 3.60 5.35
CA ARG A 56 -11.27 4.55 5.32
C ARG A 56 -12.63 3.88 5.51
N ARG A 57 -12.78 2.62 5.12
CA ARG A 57 -14.07 1.90 5.25
C ARG A 57 -14.47 1.70 6.70
N HIS A 58 -13.50 1.32 7.53
CA HIS A 58 -13.74 0.98 8.92
C HIS A 58 -13.19 2.01 9.90
N ASP A 59 -12.57 3.06 9.38
CA ASP A 59 -11.93 4.14 10.13
C ASP A 59 -10.95 3.62 11.20
N VAL A 60 -10.00 2.80 10.76
CA VAL A 60 -9.01 2.17 11.64
C VAL A 60 -7.61 2.19 11.05
N ASN A 61 -6.62 2.24 11.94
CA ASN A 61 -5.24 2.01 11.59
C ASN A 61 -5.05 0.58 11.07
N VAL A 62 -4.41 0.43 9.92
CA VAL A 62 -4.00 -0.88 9.40
C VAL A 62 -2.57 -1.18 9.86
N VAL A 63 -1.65 -0.29 9.54
CA VAL A 63 -0.26 -0.37 9.97
C VAL A 63 0.33 1.02 10.05
N HIS A 64 1.18 1.24 11.06
CA HIS A 64 2.08 2.38 11.12
C HIS A 64 3.51 1.81 11.18
N VAL A 65 4.31 2.13 10.19
CA VAL A 65 5.72 1.73 10.10
C VAL A 65 6.56 2.91 10.53
N ASP A 66 7.12 2.82 11.74
CA ASP A 66 8.06 3.80 12.26
C ASP A 66 9.44 3.57 11.61
N PHE A 67 10.02 4.62 11.05
CA PHE A 67 11.36 4.57 10.47
C PHE A 67 12.46 4.85 11.50
N ASN A 68 12.11 5.11 12.75
CA ASN A 68 13.01 5.41 13.86
C ASN A 68 13.98 6.56 13.50
N GLY A 69 13.44 7.64 12.92
CA GLY A 69 14.21 8.79 12.46
C GLY A 69 15.05 8.55 11.20
N ASN A 70 15.02 7.35 10.61
CA ASN A 70 15.79 7.05 9.39
C ASN A 70 15.04 7.50 8.14
N ARG A 71 15.78 8.01 7.17
CA ARG A 71 15.28 8.23 5.81
C ARG A 71 15.49 6.96 5.00
N LEU A 72 14.41 6.24 4.69
CA LEU A 72 14.48 5.06 3.83
C LEU A 72 14.75 5.43 2.36
N ASN A 73 15.45 4.55 1.66
CA ASN A 73 15.60 4.66 0.20
C ASN A 73 14.27 4.33 -0.47
N ALA A 74 13.75 5.26 -1.26
CA ALA A 74 12.52 5.11 -2.02
C ALA A 74 12.72 5.58 -3.46
N ASP A 75 12.20 4.84 -4.42
CA ASP A 75 12.21 5.19 -5.84
C ASP A 75 10.81 5.59 -6.28
N PHE A 76 10.61 6.90 -6.50
CA PHE A 76 9.32 7.49 -6.87
C PHE A 76 9.15 7.64 -8.39
N ARG A 77 10.04 7.05 -9.19
CA ARG A 77 9.87 7.03 -10.66
C ARG A 77 8.67 6.16 -11.02
N SER A 78 7.90 6.58 -12.01
CA SER A 78 6.84 5.76 -12.63
C SER A 78 7.34 5.22 -13.97
N LEU A 79 6.91 3.99 -14.31
CA LEU A 79 7.10 3.44 -15.65
C LEU A 79 6.10 4.01 -16.67
N GLU A 80 5.07 4.72 -16.20
CA GLU A 80 4.10 5.35 -17.09
C GLU A 80 4.72 6.55 -17.81
N PRO A 81 4.49 6.67 -19.13
CA PRO A 81 4.87 7.88 -19.85
C PRO A 81 4.11 9.07 -19.24
N LYS A 82 4.82 10.15 -18.93
CA LYS A 82 4.18 11.40 -18.53
C LYS A 82 3.27 11.82 -19.68
N LEU A 83 1.96 11.84 -19.44
CA LEU A 83 1.03 12.55 -20.31
C LEU A 83 1.53 14.01 -20.38
N GLN A 84 1.91 14.44 -21.57
CA GLN A 84 2.28 15.83 -21.86
C GLN A 84 1.04 16.72 -21.82
#